data_AF-A0A6N7FDT5-F1
#
_entry.id   AF-A0A6N7FDT5-F1
#
_cell.length_a   1.000
_cell.length_b   1.000
_cell.length_c   1.000
_cell.angle_alpha   90.00
_cell.angle_beta   90.00
_cell.angle_gamma   90.00
#
_symmetry.space_group_name_H-M   'P 1'
#
loop_
_entity.id
_entity.type
_entity.pdbx_description
1 polymer ?
#
loop_
_entity_poly.entity_id
_entity_poly.type
_entity_poly.pdbx_seq_one_letter_code
_entity_poly.pdbx_strand_id
1 'polypeptide(L)'
;MAFAIAVLAVPGEVSAQGASGPVWCHDAGRDLVRRTAPADCTGKVVDDAGAARIKAERIERVRRRLQGRVPPVAGQRRRGSGTGFFVSADGHLITNNHVVDGCAAISVAPAGEDESKAELLAADAGHDLALLKIAARPDGVAAFRDPATLHQGEDIAVVGYPLHGLVTIKPILVTGQVYIGTSPPRADMFAMSIDIRRGNSGGPVLDRSGRIVGVVVAKVNTPGVFAATGQLVRDLGYAIRLPVTTDFLCRHGVAPTPDPSFTDLDDEALFARARAFVARIGCWK
;
A
#
# COMPACT_ATOMS: atom_id res chain seq x y z
N MET A 1 -17.88 -51.48 -41.97
CA MET A 1 -17.41 -51.31 -40.57
C MET A 1 -17.32 -49.83 -40.29
N ALA A 2 -18.24 -49.27 -39.51
CA ALA A 2 -18.24 -47.85 -39.13
C ALA A 2 -17.64 -47.70 -37.72
N PHE A 3 -16.59 -46.90 -37.60
CA PHE A 3 -15.97 -46.55 -36.33
C PHE A 3 -16.79 -45.45 -35.64
N ALA A 4 -17.32 -45.75 -34.46
CA ALA A 4 -17.92 -44.75 -33.58
C ALA A 4 -16.82 -44.07 -32.75
N ILE A 5 -16.63 -42.77 -32.94
CA ILE A 5 -15.77 -41.94 -32.10
C ILE A 5 -16.56 -41.56 -30.85
N ALA A 6 -16.16 -42.09 -29.69
CA ALA A 6 -16.69 -41.68 -28.40
C ALA A 6 -16.03 -40.35 -27.99
N VAL A 7 -16.83 -39.28 -27.97
CA VAL A 7 -16.42 -37.99 -27.39
C VAL A 7 -16.48 -38.11 -25.87
N LEU A 8 -15.32 -38.11 -25.21
CA LEU A 8 -15.22 -38.01 -23.76
C LEU A 8 -15.63 -36.58 -23.35
N ALA A 9 -16.78 -36.45 -22.69
CA ALA A 9 -17.20 -35.20 -22.08
C ALA A 9 -16.25 -34.82 -20.94
N VAL A 10 -15.67 -33.62 -20.99
CA VAL A 10 -14.86 -33.07 -19.90
C VAL A 10 -15.81 -32.64 -18.76
N PRO A 11 -15.72 -33.22 -17.56
CA PRO A 11 -16.62 -32.86 -16.46
C PRO A 11 -16.30 -31.46 -15.92
N GLY A 12 -17.30 -30.55 -15.93
CA GLY A 12 -17.23 -29.26 -15.22
C GLY A 12 -17.59 -28.01 -16.02
N GLU A 13 -18.19 -28.13 -17.21
CA GLU A 13 -18.77 -26.99 -17.94
C GLU A 13 -20.29 -27.11 -17.97
N VAL A 14 -21.00 -26.04 -17.57
CA VAL A 14 -22.45 -25.97 -17.66
C VAL A 14 -22.83 -24.77 -18.52
N SER A 15 -23.71 -24.99 -19.50
CA SER A 15 -24.26 -23.91 -20.33
C SER A 15 -25.12 -22.98 -19.47
N ALA A 16 -24.87 -21.68 -19.54
CA ALA A 16 -25.59 -20.65 -18.79
C ALA A 16 -27.00 -20.37 -19.36
N GLN A 17 -27.40 -21.01 -20.47
CA GLN A 17 -28.67 -20.77 -21.13
C GLN A 17 -29.81 -21.44 -20.34
N GLY A 18 -30.49 -20.65 -19.50
CA GLY A 18 -31.74 -21.03 -18.82
C GLY A 18 -31.74 -21.02 -17.29
N ALA A 19 -30.66 -20.58 -16.64
CA ALA A 19 -30.61 -20.52 -15.17
C ALA A 19 -31.43 -19.32 -14.62
N SER A 20 -32.45 -19.60 -13.81
CA SER A 20 -33.31 -18.58 -13.17
C SER A 20 -32.76 -17.99 -11.87
N GLY A 21 -31.53 -18.37 -11.48
CA GLY A 21 -30.91 -17.97 -10.21
C GLY A 21 -29.42 -17.65 -10.31
N PRO A 22 -28.79 -17.23 -9.19
CA PRO A 22 -27.39 -16.85 -9.16
C PRO A 22 -26.47 -18.03 -9.54
N VAL A 23 -25.53 -17.79 -10.44
CA VAL A 23 -24.56 -18.77 -10.94
C VAL A 23 -23.20 -18.58 -10.29
N TRP A 24 -22.37 -19.63 -10.29
CA TRP A 24 -20.96 -19.51 -9.94
C TRP A 24 -20.16 -19.07 -11.15
N CYS A 25 -19.66 -17.85 -11.09
CA CYS A 25 -18.81 -17.26 -12.12
C CYS A 25 -17.35 -17.38 -11.73
N HIS A 26 -16.58 -18.12 -12.50
CA HIS A 26 -15.14 -18.24 -12.40
C HIS A 26 -14.42 -17.23 -13.29
N ASP A 27 -13.67 -16.33 -12.67
CA ASP A 27 -12.74 -15.42 -13.32
C ASP A 27 -11.33 -16.02 -13.29
N ALA A 28 -10.88 -16.53 -14.44
CA ALA A 28 -9.56 -17.16 -14.57
C ALA A 28 -8.41 -16.15 -14.42
N GLY A 29 -8.61 -14.88 -14.80
CA GLY A 29 -7.60 -13.82 -14.67
C GLY A 29 -7.34 -13.44 -13.20
N ARG A 30 -8.34 -13.64 -12.34
CA ARG A 30 -8.24 -13.37 -10.89
C ARG A 30 -8.18 -14.64 -10.03
N ASP A 31 -8.21 -15.82 -10.64
CA ASP A 31 -8.31 -17.14 -9.96
C ASP A 31 -9.40 -17.09 -8.87
N LEU A 32 -10.62 -16.66 -9.22
CA LEU A 32 -11.69 -16.36 -8.28
C LEU A 32 -13.05 -16.87 -8.76
N VAL A 33 -13.79 -17.52 -7.86
CA VAL A 33 -15.19 -17.91 -8.11
C VAL A 33 -16.13 -17.10 -7.21
N ARG A 34 -17.12 -16.46 -7.82
CA ARG A 34 -18.13 -15.64 -7.13
C ARG A 34 -19.54 -16.05 -7.52
N ARG A 35 -20.50 -15.85 -6.61
CA ARG A 35 -21.93 -16.02 -6.90
C ARG A 35 -22.47 -14.70 -7.46
N THR A 36 -23.04 -14.73 -8.65
CA THR A 36 -23.48 -13.50 -9.34
C THR A 36 -24.67 -13.80 -10.25
N ALA A 37 -25.34 -12.75 -10.75
CA ALA A 37 -26.38 -12.94 -11.77
C ALA A 37 -25.74 -13.46 -13.06
N PRO A 38 -26.43 -14.30 -13.86
CA PRO A 38 -25.90 -14.82 -15.11
C PRO A 38 -25.36 -13.73 -16.05
N ALA A 39 -26.07 -12.59 -16.14
CA ALA A 39 -25.68 -11.45 -16.99
C ALA A 39 -24.39 -10.74 -16.55
N ASP A 40 -24.02 -10.84 -15.27
CA ASP A 40 -22.83 -10.19 -14.70
C ASP A 40 -21.59 -11.11 -14.71
N CYS A 41 -21.75 -12.34 -15.20
CA CYS A 41 -20.64 -13.26 -15.31
C CYS A 41 -19.83 -13.01 -16.59
N THR A 42 -18.76 -12.21 -16.45
CA THR A 42 -17.76 -12.00 -17.51
C THR A 42 -16.77 -13.18 -17.67
N GLY A 43 -16.88 -14.19 -16.80
CA GLY A 43 -16.01 -15.35 -16.75
C GLY A 43 -16.73 -16.65 -17.13
N LYS A 44 -16.16 -17.78 -16.73
CA LYS A 44 -16.74 -19.10 -17.01
C LYS A 44 -17.76 -19.47 -15.95
N VAL A 45 -18.97 -19.85 -16.35
CA VAL A 45 -19.94 -20.43 -15.43
C VAL A 45 -19.53 -21.86 -15.08
N VAL A 46 -19.49 -22.16 -13.78
CA VAL A 46 -19.15 -23.48 -13.24
C VAL A 46 -20.30 -24.00 -12.36
N ASP A 47 -20.37 -25.32 -12.19
CA ASP A 47 -21.29 -25.95 -11.24
C ASP A 47 -20.79 -25.81 -9.79
N ASP A 48 -21.62 -26.24 -8.83
CA ASP A 48 -21.28 -26.20 -7.41
C ASP A 48 -19.99 -26.99 -7.10
N ALA A 49 -19.82 -28.15 -7.74
CA ALA A 49 -18.64 -29.00 -7.57
C ALA A 49 -17.37 -28.34 -8.11
N GLY A 50 -17.44 -27.75 -9.31
CA GLY A 50 -16.36 -26.98 -9.91
C GLY A 50 -16.00 -25.74 -9.10
N ALA A 51 -17.02 -25.01 -8.60
CA ALA A 51 -16.82 -23.86 -7.73
C ALA A 51 -16.11 -24.25 -6.41
N ALA A 52 -16.52 -25.36 -5.79
CA ALA A 52 -15.91 -25.87 -4.56
C ALA A 52 -14.45 -26.28 -4.80
N ARG A 53 -14.17 -26.99 -5.90
CA ARG A 53 -12.81 -27.40 -6.29
C ARG A 53 -11.89 -26.21 -6.49
N ILE A 54 -12.30 -25.22 -7.29
CA ILE A 54 -11.48 -24.02 -7.56
C ILE A 54 -11.21 -23.23 -6.27
N LYS A 55 -12.22 -23.10 -5.39
CA LYS A 55 -12.01 -22.46 -4.07
C LYS A 55 -11.00 -23.24 -3.22
N ALA A 56 -11.11 -24.57 -3.16
CA ALA A 56 -10.20 -25.42 -2.39
C ALA A 56 -8.77 -25.37 -2.93
N GLU A 57 -8.58 -25.46 -4.25
CA GLU A 57 -7.28 -25.34 -4.91
C GLU A 57 -6.64 -23.98 -4.64
N ARG A 58 -7.41 -22.90 -4.71
CA ARG A 58 -6.95 -21.55 -4.38
C ARG A 58 -6.51 -21.45 -2.92
N ILE A 59 -7.31 -21.98 -1.98
CA ILE A 59 -6.96 -22.02 -0.56
C ILE A 59 -5.66 -22.78 -0.35
N GLU A 60 -5.50 -23.93 -1.00
CA GLU A 60 -4.29 -24.75 -0.87
C GLU A 60 -3.08 -24.07 -1.53
N ARG A 61 -3.25 -23.40 -2.67
CA ARG A 61 -2.21 -22.59 -3.33
C ARG A 61 -1.74 -21.45 -2.41
N VAL A 62 -2.69 -20.75 -1.80
CA VAL A 62 -2.41 -19.69 -0.80
C VAL A 62 -1.74 -20.31 0.42
N ARG A 63 -2.26 -21.42 0.95
CA ARG A 63 -1.70 -22.13 2.10
C ARG A 63 -0.27 -22.58 1.83
N ARG A 64 0.04 -23.11 0.65
CA ARG A 64 1.40 -23.50 0.24
C ARG A 64 2.33 -22.30 0.08
N ARG A 65 1.82 -21.15 -0.37
CA ARG A 65 2.58 -19.88 -0.37
C ARG A 65 2.83 -19.33 1.03
N LEU A 66 1.97 -19.67 1.99
CA LEU A 66 2.09 -19.27 3.40
C LEU A 66 2.87 -20.28 4.24
N GLN A 67 2.81 -21.58 3.92
CA GLN A 67 3.57 -22.66 4.52
C GLN A 67 5.02 -22.56 4.03
N GLY A 68 5.91 -22.12 4.92
CA GLY A 68 7.30 -21.80 4.61
C GLY A 68 7.65 -20.33 4.85
N ARG A 69 6.65 -19.45 4.94
CA ARG A 69 6.85 -18.10 5.50
C ARG A 69 6.84 -18.21 7.01
N VAL A 70 7.99 -18.59 7.57
CA VAL A 70 8.31 -18.27 8.96
C VAL A 70 8.04 -16.77 9.09
N PRO A 71 7.28 -16.29 10.10
CA PRO A 71 7.21 -14.87 10.36
C PRO A 71 8.64 -14.32 10.30
N PRO A 72 8.90 -13.19 9.64
CA PRO A 72 10.25 -12.62 9.53
C PRO A 72 10.91 -12.49 10.92
N VAL A 73 10.07 -12.48 11.96
CA VAL A 73 10.45 -12.52 13.35
C VAL A 73 9.79 -13.71 14.05
N ALA A 74 10.55 -14.79 14.26
CA ALA A 74 10.06 -15.98 14.96
C ALA A 74 9.56 -15.63 16.38
N GLY A 75 8.41 -16.21 16.76
CA GLY A 75 7.86 -16.07 18.12
C GLY A 75 7.11 -14.76 18.41
N GLN A 76 7.02 -13.81 17.47
CA GLN A 76 6.32 -12.54 17.68
C GLN A 76 4.98 -12.46 16.93
N ARG A 77 4.04 -11.68 17.47
CA ARG A 77 2.74 -11.38 16.85
C ARG A 77 2.76 -9.96 16.28
N ARG A 78 2.14 -9.79 15.10
CA ARG A 78 2.08 -8.46 14.47
C ARG A 78 1.12 -7.57 15.26
N ARG A 79 1.64 -6.47 15.82
CA ARG A 79 0.91 -5.46 16.60
C ARG A 79 0.34 -4.35 15.71
N GLY A 80 1.11 -3.95 14.70
CA GLY A 80 0.79 -2.81 13.86
C GLY A 80 1.44 -2.90 12.48
N SER A 81 1.04 -2.00 11.59
CA SER A 81 1.67 -1.84 10.30
C SER A 81 1.48 -0.42 9.77
N GLY A 82 2.41 0.01 8.92
CA GLY A 82 2.38 1.28 8.22
C GLY A 82 2.97 1.14 6.82
N THR A 83 3.29 2.28 6.24
CA THR A 83 3.99 2.38 4.95
C THR A 83 5.37 2.99 5.20
N GLY A 84 6.34 2.61 4.37
CA GLY A 84 7.60 3.30 4.25
C GLY A 84 8.01 3.32 2.78
N PHE A 85 9.12 3.99 2.48
CA PHE A 85 9.66 4.00 1.14
C PHE A 85 11.18 4.06 1.12
N PHE A 86 11.75 3.44 0.09
CA PHE A 86 13.19 3.36 -0.13
C PHE A 86 13.78 4.69 -0.55
N VAL A 87 14.86 5.08 0.12
CA VAL A 87 15.59 6.34 -0.08
C VAL A 87 17.03 6.12 -0.56
N SER A 88 17.47 4.86 -0.66
CA SER A 88 18.77 4.50 -1.25
C SER A 88 18.73 3.12 -1.91
N ALA A 89 19.57 2.88 -2.90
CA ALA A 89 19.76 1.56 -3.51
C ALA A 89 20.33 0.51 -2.54
N ASP A 90 20.97 0.95 -1.45
CA ASP A 90 21.49 0.08 -0.39
C ASP A 90 20.40 -0.42 0.57
N GLY A 91 19.11 -0.13 0.32
CA GLY A 91 18.02 -0.65 1.15
C GLY A 91 17.72 0.16 2.41
N HIS A 92 18.09 1.44 2.45
CA HIS A 92 17.57 2.39 3.44
C HIS A 92 16.14 2.78 3.09
N LEU A 93 15.27 2.83 4.10
CA LEU A 93 13.89 3.30 3.98
C LEU A 93 13.54 4.26 5.09
N ILE A 94 12.61 5.17 4.83
CA ILE A 94 11.98 5.96 5.89
C ILE A 94 10.52 5.58 6.10
N THR A 95 10.07 5.78 7.33
CA THR A 95 8.68 5.65 7.77
C THR A 95 8.45 6.62 8.94
N ASN A 96 7.30 6.56 9.61
CA ASN A 96 7.09 7.31 10.84
C ASN A 96 7.66 6.59 12.06
N ASN A 97 8.12 7.37 13.04
CA ASN A 97 8.54 6.85 14.33
C ASN A 97 7.42 6.06 15.01
N HIS A 98 6.19 6.60 15.05
CA HIS A 98 5.07 5.92 15.72
C HIS A 98 4.67 4.57 15.08
N VAL A 99 5.08 4.30 13.84
CA VAL A 99 4.85 3.01 13.18
C VAL A 99 5.76 1.93 13.76
N VAL A 100 6.97 2.30 14.19
CA VAL A 100 8.03 1.39 14.67
C VAL A 100 8.28 1.49 16.17
N ASP A 101 7.65 2.45 16.85
CA ASP A 101 7.84 2.67 18.27
C ASP A 101 7.35 1.50 19.14
N GLY A 102 8.22 1.08 20.05
CA GLY A 102 8.01 -0.05 20.95
C GLY A 102 7.83 -1.40 20.26
N CYS A 103 8.26 -1.57 19.01
CA CYS A 103 8.30 -2.87 18.35
C CYS A 103 9.47 -3.70 18.87
N ALA A 104 9.23 -4.96 19.19
CA ALA A 104 10.29 -5.92 19.52
C ALA A 104 11.07 -6.34 18.26
N ALA A 105 10.44 -6.24 17.09
CA ALA A 105 11.10 -6.32 15.80
C ALA A 105 10.28 -5.64 14.71
N ILE A 106 10.97 -5.29 13.62
CA ILE A 106 10.41 -4.58 12.47
C ILE A 106 10.59 -5.45 11.23
N SER A 107 9.57 -5.49 10.39
CA SER A 107 9.64 -6.10 9.07
C SER A 107 9.28 -5.12 7.97
N VAL A 108 9.78 -5.38 6.77
CA VAL A 108 9.55 -4.61 5.56
C VAL A 108 9.17 -5.57 4.44
N ALA A 109 8.08 -5.28 3.73
CA ALA A 109 7.67 -6.02 2.53
C ALA A 109 7.57 -5.03 1.34
N PRO A 110 8.56 -5.01 0.43
CA PRO A 110 8.46 -4.28 -0.83
C PRO A 110 7.27 -4.76 -1.68
N ALA A 111 6.83 -3.95 -2.65
CA ALA A 111 5.60 -4.19 -3.38
C ALA A 111 5.69 -5.40 -4.35
N GLY A 112 5.38 -6.59 -3.85
CA GLY A 112 5.42 -7.83 -4.63
C GLY A 112 6.53 -8.79 -4.18
N GLU A 113 7.34 -8.38 -3.21
CA GLU A 113 8.42 -9.17 -2.65
C GLU A 113 8.04 -9.80 -1.30
N ASP A 114 8.92 -10.67 -0.82
CA ASP A 114 8.80 -11.30 0.49
C ASP A 114 9.13 -10.33 1.62
N GLU A 115 8.47 -10.55 2.76
CA GLU A 115 8.66 -9.75 3.95
C GLU A 115 9.97 -10.12 4.65
N SER A 116 10.83 -9.13 4.88
CA SER A 116 12.16 -9.30 5.47
C SER A 116 12.29 -8.53 6.79
N LYS A 117 13.18 -8.97 7.68
CA LYS A 117 13.51 -8.24 8.91
C LYS A 117 14.24 -6.93 8.58
N ALA A 118 13.92 -5.87 9.31
CA ALA A 118 14.59 -4.58 9.21
C ALA A 118 15.26 -4.19 10.52
N GLU A 119 16.34 -3.42 10.40
CA GLU A 119 17.03 -2.76 11.49
C GLU A 119 16.56 -1.30 11.59
N LEU A 120 16.39 -0.81 12.82
CA LEU A 120 16.14 0.60 13.09
C LEU A 120 17.48 1.32 13.26
N LEU A 121 17.83 2.19 12.31
CA LEU A 121 19.09 2.93 12.35
C LEU A 121 18.97 4.24 13.12
N ALA A 122 17.84 4.94 12.97
CA ALA A 122 17.58 6.20 13.65
C ALA A 122 16.07 6.43 13.83
N ALA A 123 15.71 7.18 14.86
CA ALA A 123 14.35 7.60 15.14
C ALA A 123 14.34 9.03 15.68
N ASP A 124 13.42 9.85 15.17
CA ASP A 124 13.15 11.20 15.61
C ASP A 124 11.68 11.27 16.05
N ALA A 125 11.44 11.15 17.35
CA ALA A 125 10.10 11.25 17.93
C ALA A 125 9.51 12.67 17.80
N GLY A 126 10.35 13.71 17.72
CA GLY A 126 9.91 15.10 17.61
C GLY A 126 9.29 15.41 16.25
N HIS A 127 9.88 14.88 15.18
CA HIS A 127 9.39 15.02 13.81
C HIS A 127 8.62 13.80 13.31
N ASP A 128 8.51 12.74 14.11
CA ASP A 128 7.83 11.48 13.77
C ASP A 128 8.41 10.80 12.51
N LEU A 129 9.74 10.69 12.45
CA LEU A 129 10.49 10.01 11.38
C LEU A 129 11.32 8.86 11.95
N ALA A 130 11.47 7.79 11.18
CA ALA A 130 12.39 6.70 11.46
C ALA A 130 13.10 6.25 10.20
N LEU A 131 14.40 5.98 10.32
CA LEU A 131 15.25 5.42 9.29
C LEU A 131 15.46 3.93 9.56
N LEU A 132 15.10 3.10 8.59
CA LEU A 132 15.23 1.66 8.62
C LEU A 132 16.24 1.18 7.57
N LYS A 133 16.77 -0.02 7.78
CA LYS A 133 17.63 -0.72 6.84
C LYS A 133 17.21 -2.17 6.67
N ILE A 134 17.21 -2.64 5.43
CA ILE A 134 17.13 -4.07 5.11
C ILE A 134 18.33 -4.51 4.27
N ALA A 135 18.55 -5.83 4.18
CA ALA A 135 19.61 -6.38 3.33
C ALA A 135 19.23 -6.43 1.85
N ALA A 136 17.93 -6.55 1.54
CA ALA A 136 17.44 -6.60 0.17
C ALA A 136 17.60 -5.26 -0.55
N ARG A 137 17.85 -5.31 -1.85
CA ARG A 137 17.90 -4.13 -2.71
C ARG A 137 16.50 -3.86 -3.26
N PRO A 138 16.03 -2.60 -3.27
CA PRO A 138 14.75 -2.28 -3.83
C PRO A 138 14.78 -2.23 -5.36
N ASP A 139 13.61 -2.43 -5.98
CA ASP A 139 13.41 -2.24 -7.42
C ASP A 139 13.61 -0.78 -7.87
N GLY A 140 13.45 0.17 -6.94
CA GLY A 140 13.63 1.60 -7.19
C GLY A 140 13.86 2.40 -5.92
N VAL A 141 14.26 3.66 -6.12
CA VAL A 141 14.52 4.61 -5.03
C VAL A 141 13.66 5.84 -5.26
N ALA A 142 13.08 6.35 -4.18
CA ALA A 142 12.30 7.58 -4.24
C ALA A 142 13.19 8.77 -4.61
N ALA A 143 12.74 9.56 -5.58
CA ALA A 143 13.36 10.83 -5.92
C ALA A 143 12.65 11.97 -5.19
N PHE A 144 13.40 12.95 -4.73
CA PHE A 144 12.92 14.09 -3.96
C PHE A 144 12.79 15.29 -4.88
N ARG A 145 11.69 16.04 -4.69
CA ARG A 145 11.56 17.34 -5.34
C ARG A 145 12.59 18.30 -4.75
N ASP A 146 13.00 19.30 -5.52
CA ASP A 146 13.67 20.46 -4.92
C ASP A 146 12.76 21.04 -3.81
N PRO A 147 13.28 21.44 -2.63
CA PRO A 147 12.52 22.08 -1.57
C PRO A 147 11.91 23.44 -1.96
N ALA A 148 10.99 23.44 -2.92
CA ALA A 148 10.16 24.56 -3.30
C ALA A 148 8.86 24.58 -2.49
N THR A 149 8.32 25.79 -2.30
CA THR A 149 7.03 26.03 -1.66
C THR A 149 5.93 25.24 -2.35
N LEU A 150 5.18 24.45 -1.58
CA LEU A 150 3.93 23.84 -2.03
C LEU A 150 2.85 24.91 -2.19
N HIS A 151 2.03 24.81 -3.24
CA HIS A 151 0.97 25.76 -3.51
C HIS A 151 -0.39 25.22 -3.08
N GLN A 152 -1.30 26.11 -2.66
CA GLN A 152 -2.68 25.74 -2.37
C GLN A 152 -3.33 25.11 -3.62
N GLY A 153 -3.94 23.94 -3.47
CA GLY A 153 -4.59 23.23 -4.58
C GLY A 153 -3.63 22.42 -5.46
N GLU A 154 -2.34 22.38 -5.15
CA GLU A 154 -1.38 21.56 -5.90
C GLU A 154 -1.75 20.08 -5.80
N ASP A 155 -1.83 19.42 -6.96
CA ASP A 155 -2.22 18.02 -7.05
C ASP A 155 -1.12 17.10 -6.49
N ILE A 156 -1.55 16.18 -5.64
CA ILE A 156 -0.67 15.22 -4.98
C ILE A 156 -1.28 13.82 -5.03
N ALA A 157 -0.43 12.82 -4.83
CA ALA A 157 -0.85 11.45 -4.60
C ALA A 157 -0.15 10.87 -3.37
N VAL A 158 -0.81 9.93 -2.70
CA VAL A 158 -0.22 9.09 -1.66
C VAL A 158 -0.31 7.66 -2.10
N VAL A 159 0.81 6.96 -2.03
CA VAL A 159 0.86 5.51 -2.27
C VAL A 159 1.21 4.82 -0.97
N GLY A 160 0.36 3.91 -0.51
CA GLY A 160 0.59 3.21 0.76
C GLY A 160 -0.29 2.00 0.98
N TYR A 161 -0.19 1.42 2.17
CA TYR A 161 -0.86 0.19 2.58
C TYR A 161 -1.95 0.49 3.62
N PRO A 162 -3.09 1.07 3.22
CA PRO A 162 -4.16 1.40 4.16
C PRO A 162 -4.71 0.13 4.79
N LEU A 163 -4.89 0.16 6.10
CA LEU A 163 -5.43 -0.93 6.89
C LEU A 163 -6.92 -1.15 6.58
N HIS A 164 -7.22 -2.24 5.90
CA HIS A 164 -8.58 -2.78 5.73
C HIS A 164 -8.74 -4.05 6.60
N GLY A 165 -8.51 -3.90 7.91
CA GLY A 165 -8.43 -5.03 8.86
C GLY A 165 -7.00 -5.56 9.04
N LEU A 166 -6.84 -6.86 9.30
CA LEU A 166 -5.53 -7.47 9.60
C LEU A 166 -4.67 -7.70 8.35
N VAL A 167 -5.15 -7.48 7.13
CA VAL A 167 -4.40 -7.87 5.92
C VAL A 167 -4.67 -6.90 4.77
N THR A 168 -3.77 -5.93 4.58
CA THR A 168 -3.62 -5.24 3.29
C THR A 168 -2.28 -5.67 2.71
N ILE A 169 -2.34 -6.48 1.64
CA ILE A 169 -1.14 -7.06 1.00
C ILE A 169 -0.61 -6.16 -0.11
N LYS A 170 -1.45 -5.30 -0.68
CA LYS A 170 -1.12 -4.49 -1.86
C LYS A 170 -1.17 -3.00 -1.54
N PRO A 171 -0.27 -2.20 -2.10
CA PRO A 171 -0.38 -0.75 -2.00
C PRO A 171 -1.59 -0.27 -2.81
N ILE A 172 -2.13 0.90 -2.46
CA ILE A 172 -3.08 1.65 -3.26
C ILE A 172 -2.56 3.07 -3.47
N LEU A 173 -3.00 3.69 -4.56
CA LEU A 173 -2.83 5.11 -4.79
C LEU A 173 -4.13 5.84 -4.42
N VAL A 174 -4.00 6.96 -3.70
CA VAL A 174 -5.08 7.93 -3.47
C VAL A 174 -4.59 9.31 -3.91
N THR A 175 -5.41 10.05 -4.63
CA THR A 175 -5.12 11.41 -5.09
C THR A 175 -5.80 12.45 -4.20
N GLY A 176 -5.24 13.64 -4.17
CA GLY A 176 -5.74 14.76 -3.39
C GLY A 176 -5.01 16.05 -3.72
N GLN A 177 -5.17 17.06 -2.87
CA GLN A 177 -4.56 18.37 -3.09
C GLN A 177 -3.96 18.94 -1.81
N VAL A 178 -2.93 19.77 -1.95
CA VAL A 178 -2.38 20.54 -0.83
C VAL A 178 -3.44 21.52 -0.30
N TYR A 179 -3.56 21.58 1.03
CA TYR A 179 -4.51 22.42 1.73
C TYR A 179 -3.82 23.28 2.80
N ILE A 180 -3.61 24.55 2.46
CA ILE A 180 -2.94 25.58 3.29
C ILE A 180 -3.96 26.33 4.18
N GLY A 181 -5.26 26.17 3.92
CA GLY A 181 -6.34 26.82 4.69
C GLY A 181 -6.49 26.37 6.16
N THR A 182 -5.63 25.47 6.67
CA THR A 182 -5.64 25.03 8.08
C THR A 182 -4.27 25.18 8.70
N SER A 183 -4.24 25.46 10.01
CA SER A 183 -3.02 25.28 10.79
C SER A 183 -2.79 23.79 11.06
N PRO A 184 -1.68 23.21 10.57
CA PRO A 184 -1.33 21.84 10.93
C PRO A 184 -0.97 21.75 12.42
N PRO A 185 -1.03 20.55 13.04
CA PRO A 185 -0.73 20.37 14.46
C PRO A 185 0.70 20.76 14.85
N ARG A 186 1.62 20.73 13.87
CA ARG A 186 3.02 21.12 14.05
C ARG A 186 3.48 21.96 12.86
N ALA A 187 4.40 22.89 13.12
CA ALA A 187 4.94 23.78 12.10
C ALA A 187 5.78 23.07 11.02
N ASP A 188 6.26 21.86 11.27
CA ASP A 188 7.00 21.02 10.33
C ASP A 188 6.09 20.22 9.37
N MET A 189 4.77 20.41 9.45
CA MET A 189 3.78 19.70 8.63
C MET A 189 3.06 20.63 7.65
N PHE A 190 2.37 20.04 6.68
CA PHE A 190 1.36 20.69 5.83
C PHE A 190 0.09 19.84 5.79
N ALA A 191 -1.06 20.46 5.49
CA ALA A 191 -2.34 19.77 5.38
C ALA A 191 -2.67 19.45 3.92
N MET A 192 -3.52 18.45 3.73
CA MET A 192 -3.89 17.90 2.44
C MET A 192 -5.37 17.51 2.45
N SER A 193 -6.08 17.84 1.38
CA SER A 193 -7.43 17.33 1.10
C SER A 193 -7.31 15.98 0.40
N ILE A 194 -7.37 14.88 1.14
CA ILE A 194 -7.12 13.50 0.68
C ILE A 194 -7.73 12.44 1.62
N ASP A 195 -8.33 11.36 1.08
CA ASP A 195 -8.82 10.22 1.90
C ASP A 195 -7.70 9.25 2.27
N ILE A 196 -6.88 9.65 3.24
CA ILE A 196 -5.93 8.74 3.88
C ILE A 196 -6.56 7.99 5.07
N ARG A 197 -6.03 6.79 5.34
CA ARG A 197 -6.45 5.91 6.44
C ARG A 197 -5.25 5.43 7.24
N ARG A 198 -5.48 4.83 8.40
CA ARG A 198 -4.41 4.11 9.14
C ARG A 198 -3.71 3.16 8.18
N GLY A 199 -2.40 3.04 8.28
CA GLY A 199 -1.58 2.25 7.35
C GLY A 199 -0.91 3.08 6.25
N ASN A 200 -1.45 4.24 5.88
CA ASN A 200 -0.74 5.19 4.99
C ASN A 200 0.38 5.96 5.71
N SER A 201 0.37 6.00 7.05
CA SER A 201 1.42 6.61 7.88
C SER A 201 2.81 6.09 7.49
N GLY A 202 3.73 7.02 7.24
CA GLY A 202 5.10 6.81 6.77
C GLY A 202 5.21 6.69 5.24
N GLY A 203 4.09 6.72 4.52
CA GLY A 203 4.05 6.68 3.08
C GLY A 203 4.45 8.00 2.42
N PRO A 204 4.91 7.94 1.16
CA PRO A 204 5.28 9.12 0.39
C PRO A 204 4.04 9.94 0.00
N VAL A 205 4.17 11.26 0.08
CA VAL A 205 3.35 12.20 -0.69
C VAL A 205 4.13 12.55 -1.96
N LEU A 206 3.49 12.37 -3.10
CA LEU A 206 4.06 12.53 -4.44
C LEU A 206 3.44 13.73 -5.14
N ASP A 207 4.25 14.49 -5.88
CA ASP A 207 3.73 15.35 -6.95
C ASP A 207 3.35 14.52 -8.20
N ARG A 208 2.80 15.17 -9.22
CA ARG A 208 2.40 14.52 -10.48
C ARG A 208 3.56 13.91 -11.28
N SER A 209 4.81 14.24 -10.97
CA SER A 209 5.99 13.59 -11.56
C SER A 209 6.49 12.38 -10.76
N GLY A 210 5.89 12.09 -9.61
CA GLY A 210 6.31 10.99 -8.73
C GLY A 210 7.48 11.33 -7.82
N ARG A 211 7.74 12.63 -7.59
CA ARG A 211 8.78 13.09 -6.66
C ARG A 211 8.19 13.29 -5.28
N ILE A 212 8.97 12.98 -4.24
CA ILE A 212 8.56 13.16 -2.85
C ILE A 212 8.43 14.65 -2.53
N VAL A 213 7.28 15.01 -1.98
CA VAL A 213 6.99 16.35 -1.44
C VAL A 213 6.69 16.33 0.06
N GLY A 214 6.53 15.15 0.64
CA GLY A 214 6.35 14.97 2.08
C GLY A 214 6.16 13.51 2.51
N VAL A 215 5.98 13.31 3.81
CA VAL A 215 5.75 11.99 4.43
C VAL A 215 4.46 12.00 5.22
N VAL A 216 3.51 11.12 4.90
CA VAL A 216 2.22 11.04 5.59
C VAL A 216 2.42 10.69 7.06
N VAL A 217 1.75 11.38 7.99
CA VAL A 217 1.80 11.05 9.43
C VAL A 217 0.52 10.42 9.92
N ALA A 218 -0.61 11.12 9.78
CA ALA A 218 -1.86 10.64 10.33
C ALA A 218 -3.07 11.31 9.66
N LYS A 219 -4.20 10.60 9.73
CA LYS A 219 -5.52 11.17 9.50
C LYS A 219 -5.87 12.06 10.69
N VAL A 220 -6.57 13.18 10.41
CA VAL A 220 -7.17 14.01 11.44
C VAL A 220 -8.01 13.16 12.42
N ASN A 221 -7.91 13.46 13.72
CA ASN A 221 -8.81 12.90 14.73
C ASN A 221 -10.20 13.52 14.54
N THR A 222 -10.94 13.09 13.51
CA THR A 222 -12.26 13.65 13.17
C THR A 222 -13.22 13.68 14.37
N PRO A 223 -13.30 12.65 15.25
CA PRO A 223 -14.08 12.73 16.48
C PRO A 223 -13.62 13.87 17.41
N GLY A 224 -12.31 14.03 17.59
CA GLY A 224 -11.74 15.10 18.42
C GLY A 224 -11.98 16.50 17.83
N VAL A 225 -11.82 16.66 16.52
CA VAL A 225 -12.12 17.93 15.84
C VAL A 225 -13.61 18.26 15.93
N PHE A 226 -14.49 17.29 15.65
CA PHE A 226 -15.94 17.48 15.78
C PHE A 226 -16.34 17.85 17.21
N ALA A 227 -15.76 17.20 18.21
CA ALA A 227 -16.02 17.53 19.61
C ALA A 227 -15.59 18.96 19.97
N ALA A 228 -14.53 19.48 19.34
CA ALA A 228 -14.00 20.81 19.60
C ALA A 228 -14.66 21.93 18.77
N THR A 229 -15.07 21.64 17.53
CA THR A 229 -15.50 22.67 16.55
C THR A 229 -16.91 22.47 16.03
N GLY A 230 -17.55 21.32 16.28
CA GLY A 230 -18.81 20.92 15.65
C GLY A 230 -18.70 20.63 14.15
N GLN A 231 -17.50 20.71 13.57
CA GLN A 231 -17.29 20.50 12.14
C GLN A 231 -16.80 19.08 11.88
N LEU A 232 -17.49 18.41 10.96
CA LEU A 232 -17.06 17.10 10.48
C LEU A 232 -15.99 17.30 9.40
N VAL A 233 -14.74 17.04 9.75
CA VAL A 233 -13.65 17.09 8.77
C VAL A 233 -13.51 15.73 8.11
N ARG A 234 -13.94 15.66 6.84
CA ARG A 234 -13.68 14.53 5.94
C ARG A 234 -12.46 14.86 5.10
N ASP A 235 -11.70 13.82 4.77
CA ASP A 235 -10.61 13.90 3.78
C ASP A 235 -9.54 14.95 4.10
N LEU A 236 -9.22 15.16 5.37
CA LEU A 236 -8.07 15.98 5.78
C LEU A 236 -6.96 15.08 6.34
N GLY A 237 -5.78 15.20 5.74
CA GLY A 237 -4.55 14.52 6.15
C GLY A 237 -3.42 15.50 6.41
N TYR A 238 -2.42 15.05 7.16
CA TYR A 238 -1.18 15.80 7.38
C TYR A 238 0.04 15.02 6.91
N ALA A 239 1.03 15.74 6.42
CA ALA A 239 2.32 15.21 6.04
C ALA A 239 3.46 16.10 6.55
N ILE A 240 4.59 15.47 6.88
CA ILE A 240 5.85 16.13 7.24
C ILE A 240 6.39 16.80 5.99
N ARG A 241 6.83 18.05 6.13
CA ARG A 241 7.40 18.84 5.03
C ARG A 241 8.73 18.25 4.56
N LEU A 242 9.00 18.41 3.27
CA LEU A 242 10.20 17.91 2.63
C LEU A 242 11.52 18.35 3.31
N PRO A 243 11.73 19.62 3.72
CA PRO A 243 12.98 20.06 4.33
C PRO A 243 13.34 19.29 5.61
N VAL A 244 12.33 18.95 6.43
CA VAL A 244 12.51 18.19 7.68
C VAL A 244 12.93 16.76 7.36
N THR A 245 12.32 16.18 6.32
CA THR A 245 12.63 14.82 5.86
C THR A 245 14.03 14.74 5.27
N THR A 246 14.41 15.67 4.39
CA THR A 246 15.74 15.68 3.76
C THR A 246 16.84 15.99 4.76
N ASP A 247 16.61 16.88 5.71
CA ASP A 247 17.57 17.17 6.79
C ASP A 247 17.79 15.94 7.69
N PHE A 248 16.72 15.24 8.08
CA PHE A 248 16.82 13.98 8.81
C PHE A 248 17.68 12.95 8.07
N LEU A 249 17.45 12.75 6.78
CA LEU A 249 18.24 11.84 5.94
C LEU A 249 19.72 12.25 5.90
N CYS A 250 20.01 13.52 5.62
CA CYS A 250 21.37 14.05 5.54
C CYS A 250 22.14 13.89 6.86
N ARG A 251 21.50 14.17 8.00
CA ARG A 251 22.09 13.99 9.34
C ARG A 251 22.44 12.53 9.66
N HIS A 252 21.80 11.59 8.99
CA HIS A 252 22.07 10.15 9.12
C HIS A 252 22.85 9.56 7.94
N GLY A 253 23.50 10.40 7.13
CA GLY A 253 24.41 9.96 6.07
C GLY A 253 23.71 9.39 4.82
N VAL A 254 22.41 9.63 4.66
CA VAL A 254 21.65 9.21 3.47
C VAL A 254 21.36 10.44 2.61
N ALA A 255 21.95 10.50 1.43
CA ALA A 255 21.72 11.61 0.50
C ALA A 255 20.37 11.44 -0.23
N PRO A 256 19.44 12.42 -0.16
CA PRO A 256 18.22 12.40 -0.96
C PRO A 256 18.55 12.43 -2.45
N THR A 257 17.92 11.56 -3.24
CA THR A 257 18.14 11.51 -4.69
C THR A 257 17.32 12.62 -5.35
N PRO A 258 17.93 13.62 -6.01
CA PRO A 258 17.17 14.67 -6.69
C PRO A 258 16.61 14.15 -8.02
N ASP A 259 15.48 14.69 -8.46
CA ASP A 259 14.99 14.55 -9.84
C ASP A 259 14.60 15.94 -10.38
N PRO A 260 15.46 16.55 -11.21
CA PRO A 260 15.19 17.87 -11.78
C PRO A 260 14.15 17.83 -12.90
N SER A 261 13.81 16.63 -13.41
CA SER A 261 12.83 16.50 -14.48
C SER A 261 11.41 16.70 -13.93
N PHE A 262 10.58 17.36 -14.73
CA PHE A 262 9.15 17.48 -14.49
C PHE A 262 8.42 16.97 -15.71
N THR A 263 7.77 15.83 -15.57
CA THR A 263 6.86 15.28 -16.57
C THR A 263 5.67 14.75 -15.80
N ASP A 264 4.48 15.27 -16.12
CA ASP A 264 3.26 14.81 -15.48
C ASP A 264 2.99 13.36 -15.88
N LEU A 265 2.82 12.53 -14.86
CA LEU A 265 2.39 11.16 -14.98
C LEU A 265 0.89 11.08 -14.74
N ASP A 266 0.22 10.21 -15.50
CA ASP A 266 -1.11 9.76 -15.12
C ASP A 266 -1.05 8.87 -13.87
N ASP A 267 -2.22 8.53 -13.32
CA ASP A 267 -2.30 7.78 -12.06
C ASP A 267 -1.71 6.37 -12.18
N GLU A 268 -1.78 5.76 -13.36
CA GLU A 268 -1.23 4.43 -13.61
C GLU A 268 0.30 4.46 -13.61
N ALA A 269 0.91 5.39 -14.35
CA ALA A 269 2.35 5.57 -14.40
C ALA A 269 2.91 6.04 -13.05
N LEU A 270 2.19 6.93 -12.35
CA LEU A 270 2.55 7.40 -11.01
C LEU A 270 2.54 6.24 -10.01
N PHE A 271 1.50 5.40 -10.02
CA PHE A 271 1.43 4.22 -9.17
C PHE A 271 2.50 3.20 -9.50
N ALA A 272 2.74 2.92 -10.79
CA ALA A 272 3.78 2.00 -11.25
C ALA A 272 5.17 2.45 -10.78
N ARG A 273 5.49 3.75 -10.93
CA ARG A 273 6.73 4.34 -10.43
C ARG A 273 6.86 4.20 -8.92
N ALA A 274 5.80 4.55 -8.17
CA ALA A 274 5.82 4.48 -6.72
C ALA A 274 6.01 3.05 -6.19
N ARG A 275 5.41 2.05 -6.85
CA ARG A 275 5.52 0.64 -6.45
C ARG A 275 6.95 0.13 -6.41
N ALA A 276 7.87 0.69 -7.20
CA ALA A 276 9.27 0.30 -7.17
C ALA A 276 9.98 0.65 -5.85
N PHE A 277 9.48 1.65 -5.11
CA PHE A 277 10.12 2.13 -3.88
C PHE A 277 9.23 2.12 -2.64
N VAL A 278 7.92 1.84 -2.72
CA VAL A 278 7.07 1.75 -1.53
C VAL A 278 7.08 0.35 -0.90
N ALA A 279 7.08 0.31 0.43
CA ALA A 279 7.09 -0.93 1.19
C ALA A 279 6.11 -0.88 2.38
N ARG A 280 5.56 -2.04 2.73
CA ARG A 280 4.75 -2.19 3.94
C ARG A 280 5.68 -2.42 5.12
N ILE A 281 5.45 -1.68 6.21
CA ILE A 281 6.18 -1.86 7.47
C ILE A 281 5.32 -2.67 8.44
N GLY A 282 5.91 -3.66 9.10
CA GLY A 282 5.28 -4.45 10.15
C GLY A 282 5.97 -4.23 11.49
N CYS A 283 5.16 -3.97 12.53
CA CYS A 283 5.60 -3.88 13.92
C CYS A 283 5.20 -5.15 14.66
N TRP A 284 6.17 -5.82 15.30
CA TRP A 284 5.98 -7.11 15.98
C TRP A 284 6.26 -6.99 17.48
N LYS A 285 5.54 -7.77 18.29
CA LYS A 285 5.73 -7.91 19.74
C LYS A 285 5.65 -9.37 20.16
#